data_AF-A0A9J6E5X7-F1
#
_entry.id   AF-A0A9J6E5X7-F1
#
_cell.length_a   1.000
_cell.length_b   1.000
_cell.length_c   1.000
_cell.angle_alpha   90.00
_cell.angle_beta   90.00
_cell.angle_gamma   90.00
#
_symmetry.space_group_name_H-M   'P 1'
#
loop_
_entity.id
_entity.type
_entity.pdbx_description
1 polymer ?
#
loop_
_entity_poly.entity_id
_entity_poly.type
_entity_poly.pdbx_seq_one_letter_code
_entity_poly.pdbx_strand_id
1 'polypeptide(L)'
;MLHLQILQASDIPPGVVNVLSAKEQPTLLRTLAEHHDVAAIWYYGEQDSTVAFLRCAISHNDKHCWVFPLRDDQDRYWMGWQIAQHATVPKSIWLPFGDTFAN
;
A
#
# COMPACT_ATOMS: atom_id res chain seq x y z
N MET A 1 10.08 2.33 20.42
CA MET A 1 8.89 2.55 21.29
C MET A 1 8.40 4.00 21.26
N LEU A 2 9.26 5.01 21.03
CA LEU A 2 8.87 6.44 20.98
C LEU A 2 7.87 6.82 19.86
N HIS A 3 7.88 6.15 18.72
CA HIS A 3 7.04 6.55 17.56
C HIS A 3 5.55 6.25 17.74
N LEU A 4 5.17 5.25 18.54
CA LEU A 4 3.76 4.91 18.78
C LEU A 4 3.04 5.98 19.62
N GLN A 5 3.77 6.66 20.51
CA GLN A 5 3.21 7.74 21.33
C GLN A 5 2.71 8.90 20.47
N ILE A 6 3.41 9.22 19.38
CA ILE A 6 3.00 10.26 18.45
C ILE A 6 1.65 9.91 17.81
N LEU A 7 1.49 8.66 17.36
CA LEU A 7 0.23 8.19 16.77
C LEU A 7 -0.92 8.26 17.78
N GLN A 8 -0.66 7.90 19.04
CA GLN A 8 -1.67 7.96 20.11
C GLN A 8 -2.10 9.39 20.45
N ALA A 9 -1.20 10.36 20.30
CA ALA A 9 -1.48 11.77 20.58
C ALA A 9 -2.08 12.53 19.38
N SER A 10 -2.20 11.89 18.21
CA SER A 10 -2.58 12.54 16.94
C SER A 10 -4.07 12.38 16.58
N ASP A 11 -4.93 11.99 17.52
CA ASP A 11 -6.37 11.78 17.32
C ASP A 11 -6.73 10.88 16.12
N ILE A 12 -5.88 9.89 15.83
CA ILE A 12 -6.13 8.94 14.73
C ILE A 12 -7.25 7.98 15.14
N PRO A 13 -8.32 7.84 14.34
CA PRO A 13 -9.38 6.89 14.65
C PRO A 13 -8.86 5.46 14.77
N PRO A 14 -9.41 4.64 15.69
CA PRO A 14 -8.98 3.27 15.86
C PRO A 14 -9.14 2.47 14.57
N GLY A 15 -8.11 1.70 14.21
CA GLY A 15 -8.08 0.85 13.03
C GLY A 15 -7.52 1.49 11.76
N VAL A 16 -7.31 2.82 11.72
CA VAL A 16 -6.71 3.50 10.54
C VAL A 16 -5.23 3.15 10.38
N VAL A 17 -4.48 3.13 11.48
CA VAL A 17 -3.07 2.73 11.50
C VAL A 17 -2.90 1.58 12.47
N ASN A 18 -2.42 0.44 11.97
CA ASN A 18 -2.13 -0.74 12.75
C ASN A 18 -0.64 -1.09 12.59
N VAL A 19 0.09 -1.16 13.71
CA VAL A 19 1.51 -1.51 13.71
C VAL A 19 1.67 -2.93 14.23
N LEU A 20 2.22 -3.80 13.39
CA LEU A 20 2.46 -5.20 13.71
C LEU A 20 3.97 -5.44 13.79
N SER A 21 4.39 -6.24 14.77
CA SER A 21 5.78 -6.69 14.91
C SER A 21 5.80 -8.21 14.94
N ALA A 22 6.57 -8.82 14.05
CA ALA A 22 6.74 -10.27 14.00
C ALA A 22 8.22 -10.62 14.13
N LYS A 23 8.52 -11.74 14.78
CA LYS A 23 9.88 -12.31 14.81
C LYS A 23 10.33 -12.77 13.43
N GLU A 24 9.38 -13.27 12.64
CA GLU A 24 9.60 -13.80 11.29
C GLU A 24 8.82 -12.96 10.28
N GLN A 25 9.51 -12.04 9.61
CA GLN A 25 8.95 -11.23 8.53
C GLN A 25 8.32 -12.07 7.40
N PRO A 26 8.91 -13.21 6.94
CA PRO A 26 8.34 -14.00 5.84
C PRO A 26 6.95 -14.56 6.17
N THR A 27 6.75 -15.02 7.41
CA THR A 27 5.49 -15.59 7.87
C THR A 27 4.39 -14.52 7.89
N LEU A 28 4.68 -13.32 8.42
CA LEU A 28 3.74 -12.20 8.40
C LEU A 28 3.40 -11.76 6.97
N LEU A 29 4.42 -11.64 6.12
CA LEU A 29 4.25 -11.21 4.74
C LEU A 29 3.37 -12.18 3.95
N ARG A 30 3.56 -13.49 4.16
CA ARG A 30 2.72 -14.53 3.58
C ARG A 30 1.26 -14.37 3.97
N THR A 31 0.98 -14.25 5.27
CA THR A 31 -0.39 -14.09 5.76
C THR A 31 -1.05 -12.85 5.16
N LEU A 32 -0.36 -11.72 5.09
CA LEU A 32 -0.89 -10.50 4.49
C LEU A 32 -1.12 -10.63 2.98
N ALA A 33 -0.22 -11.31 2.26
CA ALA A 33 -0.34 -11.54 0.83
C ALA A 33 -1.52 -12.43 0.44
N GLU A 34 -1.79 -13.45 1.25
CA GLU A 34 -2.92 -14.38 1.05
C GLU A 34 -4.26 -13.77 1.53
N HIS A 35 -4.26 -12.70 2.32
CA HIS A 35 -5.48 -12.15 2.95
C HIS A 35 -6.38 -11.38 1.98
N HIS A 36 -7.60 -11.87 1.72
CA HIS A 36 -8.52 -11.25 0.75
C HIS A 36 -8.90 -9.79 1.01
N ASP A 37 -9.05 -9.34 2.25
CA ASP A 37 -9.44 -7.93 2.50
C ASP A 37 -8.29 -6.91 2.46
N VAL A 38 -7.06 -7.33 2.20
CA VAL A 38 -5.94 -6.38 2.04
C VAL A 38 -5.95 -5.85 0.60
N ALA A 39 -6.11 -4.55 0.36
CA ALA A 39 -6.18 -4.06 -1.02
C ALA A 39 -4.82 -4.08 -1.75
N ALA A 40 -3.73 -3.83 -1.03
CA ALA A 40 -2.40 -3.74 -1.62
C ALA A 40 -1.28 -3.95 -0.60
N ILE A 41 -0.08 -4.30 -1.08
CA ILE A 41 1.12 -4.51 -0.27
C ILE A 41 2.28 -3.66 -0.78
N TRP A 42 2.93 -2.99 0.16
CA TRP A 42 4.11 -2.17 -0.08
C TRP A 42 5.26 -2.87 0.65
N TYR A 43 6.19 -3.45 -0.10
CA TYR A 43 7.33 -4.17 0.44
C TYR A 43 8.61 -3.33 0.28
N TYR A 44 9.26 -3.09 1.40
CA TYR A 44 10.56 -2.42 1.46
C TYR A 44 11.64 -3.46 1.74
N GLY A 45 12.56 -3.66 0.79
CA GLY A 45 13.59 -4.69 0.89
C GLY A 45 14.29 -4.99 -0.43
N GLU A 46 15.32 -5.83 -0.38
CA GLU A 46 16.00 -6.30 -1.58
C GLU A 46 15.13 -7.26 -2.41
N GLN A 47 15.43 -7.36 -3.70
CA GLN A 47 14.73 -8.27 -4.61
C GLN A 47 15.24 -9.70 -4.42
N ASP A 48 14.72 -10.36 -3.40
CA ASP A 48 15.10 -11.72 -3.03
C ASP A 48 13.98 -12.74 -3.31
N SER A 49 14.21 -13.98 -2.88
CA SER A 49 13.22 -15.06 -2.88
C SER A 49 11.89 -14.65 -2.23
N THR A 50 11.93 -13.75 -1.24
CA THR A 50 10.76 -13.15 -0.59
C THR A 50 9.87 -12.40 -1.57
N VAL A 51 10.44 -11.66 -2.51
CA VAL A 51 9.69 -10.91 -3.53
C VAL A 51 9.08 -11.85 -4.56
N ALA A 52 9.82 -12.89 -4.96
CA ALA A 52 9.31 -13.92 -5.85
C ALA A 52 8.10 -14.65 -5.22
N PHE A 53 8.21 -14.99 -3.94
CA PHE A 53 7.12 -15.57 -3.15
C PHE A 53 5.92 -14.61 -3.06
N LEU A 54 6.15 -13.34 -2.72
CA LEU A 54 5.10 -12.31 -2.60
C LEU A 54 4.29 -12.17 -3.91
N ARG A 55 4.98 -12.12 -5.05
CA ARG A 55 4.35 -12.05 -6.37
C ARG A 55 3.48 -13.28 -6.66
N CYS A 56 3.94 -14.47 -6.29
CA CYS A 56 3.17 -15.71 -6.43
C CYS A 56 1.93 -15.71 -5.53
N ALA A 57 2.07 -15.31 -4.27
CA ALA A 57 0.95 -15.28 -3.32
C ALA A 57 -0.14 -14.31 -3.77
N ILE A 58 0.24 -13.10 -4.20
CA ILE A 58 -0.69 -12.07 -4.66
C ILE A 58 -1.39 -12.44 -5.97
N SER A 59 -0.81 -13.32 -6.80
CA SER A 59 -1.42 -13.80 -8.04
C SER A 59 -2.81 -14.39 -7.88
N HIS A 60 -3.20 -14.83 -6.69
CA HIS A 60 -4.50 -15.45 -6.43
C HIS A 60 -5.59 -14.42 -6.07
N ASN A 61 -5.23 -13.14 -5.94
CA ASN A 61 -6.05 -12.12 -5.30
C ASN A 61 -5.96 -10.74 -5.98
N ASP A 62 -5.20 -10.65 -7.08
CA ASP A 62 -5.02 -9.47 -7.93
C ASP A 62 -4.75 -8.15 -7.18
N LYS A 63 -4.11 -8.26 -6.01
CA LYS A 63 -3.75 -7.08 -5.21
C LYS A 63 -2.62 -6.33 -5.87
N HIS A 64 -2.58 -5.03 -5.66
CA HIS A 64 -1.41 -4.26 -6.06
C HIS A 64 -0.22 -4.56 -5.14
N CYS A 65 0.96 -4.72 -5.74
CA CYS A 65 2.20 -4.96 -5.02
C CYS A 65 3.30 -4.03 -5.52
N TRP A 66 3.92 -3.29 -4.61
CA TRP A 66 5.06 -2.43 -4.92
C TRP A 66 6.27 -2.86 -4.10
N VAL A 67 7.42 -2.98 -4.78
CA VAL A 67 8.69 -3.39 -4.19
C VAL A 67 9.66 -2.24 -4.32
N PHE A 68 10.12 -1.73 -3.19
CA PHE A 68 11.02 -0.60 -3.09
C PHE A 68 12.39 -1.08 -2.58
N PRO A 69 13.49 -0.73 -3.28
CA PRO A 69 14.81 -1.16 -2.87
C PRO A 69 15.29 -0.41 -1.63
N LEU A 70 16.12 -1.09 -0.83
CA LEU A 70 16.93 -0.49 0.24
C LEU A 70 17.99 0.43 -0.37
N ARG A 71 17.72 1.73 -0.46
CA ARG A 71 18.64 2.75 -1.00
C ARG A 71 18.67 3.98 -0.09
N ASP A 72 19.77 4.71 -0.10
CA ASP A 72 19.97 5.91 0.74
C ASP A 72 19.13 7.12 0.32
N ASP A 73 18.47 7.09 -0.86
CA ASP A 73 17.64 8.19 -1.38
C ASP A 73 16.16 8.07 -1.00
N GLN A 74 15.85 7.46 0.14
CA GLN A 74 14.48 7.14 0.59
C GLN A 74 13.55 8.35 0.61
N ASP A 75 14.03 9.51 1.07
CA ASP A 75 13.23 10.73 1.15
C ASP A 75 12.60 11.11 -0.20
N ARG A 76 13.27 10.78 -1.31
CA ARG A 76 12.77 11.07 -2.65
C ARG A 76 11.54 10.24 -3.03
N TYR A 77 11.48 8.98 -2.59
CA TYR A 77 10.34 8.09 -2.86
C TYR A 77 9.15 8.41 -1.95
N TRP A 78 9.43 8.80 -0.71
CA TRP A 78 8.39 8.95 0.32
C TRP A 78 7.83 10.36 0.49
N MET A 79 8.38 11.35 -0.21
CA MET A 79 7.90 12.74 -0.15
C MET A 79 7.22 13.19 -1.44
N GLY A 80 6.98 12.26 -2.38
CA GLY A 80 6.56 12.57 -3.74
C GLY A 80 5.15 12.13 -4.10
N TRP A 81 4.76 12.48 -5.32
CA TRP A 81 3.47 12.13 -5.92
C TRP A 81 3.28 10.61 -6.11
N GLN A 82 4.38 9.85 -6.12
CA GLN A 82 4.38 8.40 -6.34
C GLN A 82 3.61 7.65 -5.25
N ILE A 83 3.67 8.10 -3.99
CA ILE A 83 2.82 7.55 -2.92
C ILE A 83 1.35 7.74 -3.27
N ALA A 84 0.96 8.96 -3.66
CA ALA A 84 -0.43 9.27 -3.97
C ALA A 84 -0.95 8.40 -5.13
N GLN A 85 -0.11 8.13 -6.14
CA GLN A 85 -0.47 7.21 -7.21
C GLN A 85 -0.72 5.79 -6.73
N HIS A 86 0.13 5.27 -5.85
CA HIS A 86 -0.01 3.90 -5.35
C HIS A 86 -1.10 3.78 -4.29
N ALA A 87 -1.41 4.86 -3.58
CA ALA A 87 -2.46 4.92 -2.57
C ALA A 87 -3.86 5.17 -3.17
N THR A 88 -3.97 5.50 -4.45
CA THR A 88 -5.25 5.81 -5.10
C THR A 88 -5.53 4.90 -6.28
N VAL A 89 -6.82 4.63 -6.50
CA VAL A 89 -7.29 3.92 -7.69
C VAL A 89 -8.20 4.88 -8.45
N PRO A 90 -7.89 5.24 -9.70
CA PRO A 90 -8.75 6.11 -10.48
C PRO A 90 -10.08 5.40 -10.77
N LYS A 91 -11.18 6.06 -10.43
CA LYS A 91 -12.54 5.59 -10.75
C LYS A 91 -13.12 6.50 -11.84
N SER A 92 -13.13 6.01 -13.08
CA SER A 92 -13.72 6.74 -14.20
C SER A 92 -15.25 6.62 -14.17
N ILE A 93 -15.93 7.77 -14.22
CA ILE A 93 -17.39 7.86 -14.28
C ILE A 93 -17.76 8.64 -15.54
N TRP A 94 -18.54 8.01 -16.42
CA TRP A 94 -18.99 8.62 -17.67
C TRP A 94 -20.32 9.32 -17.44
N LEU A 95 -20.36 10.62 -17.73
CA LEU A 95 -21.56 11.43 -17.67
C LEU A 95 -22.03 11.77 -19.09
N PRO A 96 -23.34 11.73 -19.38
CA PRO A 96 -23.83 12.24 -20.65
C PRO A 96 -23.52 13.74 -20.75
N PHE A 97 -22.96 14.15 -21.87
CA PHE A 97 -22.71 15.55 -22.21
C PHE A 97 -23.61 15.93 -23.40
N GLY A 98 -24.40 16.99 -23.28
CA GLY A 98 -25.29 17.48 -24.33
C GLY A 98 -24.89 18.89 -24.78
N ASP A 99 -24.90 19.14 -26.08
CA ASP A 99 -24.45 20.41 -26.69
C ASP A 99 -25.55 21.49 -26.80
N THR A 100 -26.79 21.20 -26.45
CA THR A 100 -27.93 22.10 -26.75
C THR A 100 -28.50 22.73 -25.48
N PHE A 101 -28.14 23.98 -25.23
CA PHE A 101 -28.94 24.87 -24.39
C PHE A 101 -30.26 25.12 -25.11
N ALA A 102 -31.38 24.67 -24.54
CA ALA A 102 -32.70 25.04 -25.02
C ALA A 102 -32.83 26.57 -24.90
N ASN A 103 -32.96 27.23 -26.05
CA ASN A 103 -33.36 28.62 -26.16
C ASN A 103 -34.82 28.67 -26.63
#